data_AF-A0AA43CSE3-F1
#
_entry.id   AF-A0AA43CSE3-F1
#
_cell.length_a   1.000
_cell.length_b   1.000
_cell.length_c   1.000
_cell.angle_alpha   90.00
_cell.angle_beta   90.00
_cell.angle_gamma   90.00
#
_symmetry.space_group_name_H-M   'P 1'
#
loop_
_entity.id
_entity.type
_entity.pdbx_description
1 polymer ?
#
loop_
_entity_poly.entity_id
_entity_poly.type
_entity_poly.pdbx_seq_one_letter_code
_entity_poly.pdbx_strand_id
1 'polypeptide(L)'
;MQLLKSTAKVGTATITSRILGFIRDMVFARYFGASGETDAFFLAFKIPNFMRRLFAEGSFSLAFVPVLSEVRATGDRRALRDLIDHVAGTLAAILLALTAVGVLAAPAVVAVFAPGWLIDGRPEFWLSADMLRITFPYILLISLTALAG
;
A
#
# COMPACT_ATOMS: atom_id res chain seq x y z
N MET A 1 -10.85 32.48 -8.62
CA MET A 1 -11.69 31.38 -9.15
C MET A 1 -10.96 30.05 -9.35
N GLN A 2 -9.67 30.01 -9.72
CA GLN A 2 -8.94 28.75 -9.91
C GLN A 2 -8.85 27.89 -8.62
N LEU A 3 -8.60 28.50 -7.46
CA LEU A 3 -8.61 27.79 -6.18
C LEU A 3 -9.96 27.13 -5.88
N LEU A 4 -11.07 27.85 -6.05
CA LEU A 4 -12.43 27.30 -5.88
C LEU A 4 -12.70 26.10 -6.80
N LYS A 5 -12.29 26.16 -8.07
CA LYS A 5 -12.43 25.03 -9.00
C LYS A 5 -11.56 23.83 -8.61
N SER A 6 -10.31 24.06 -8.21
CA SER A 6 -9.40 22.99 -7.78
C SER A 6 -9.87 22.34 -6.47
N THR A 7 -10.28 23.13 -5.48
CA THR A 7 -10.85 22.64 -4.22
C THR A 7 -12.14 21.86 -4.47
N ALA A 8 -13.02 22.34 -5.34
CA ALA A 8 -14.23 21.60 -5.70
C ALA A 8 -13.89 20.25 -6.36
N LYS A 9 -12.93 20.20 -7.30
CA LYS A 9 -12.53 18.96 -7.97
C LYS A 9 -11.97 17.92 -7.00
N VAL A 10 -11.05 18.32 -6.12
CA VAL A 10 -10.46 17.42 -5.11
C VAL A 10 -11.50 17.03 -4.05
N GLY A 11 -12.35 17.97 -3.64
CA GLY A 11 -13.42 17.74 -2.68
C GLY A 11 -14.44 16.72 -3.18
N THR A 12 -14.92 16.87 -4.41
CA THR A 12 -15.83 15.89 -5.05
C THR A 12 -15.17 14.52 -5.16
N ALA A 13 -13.93 14.45 -5.64
CA ALA A 13 -13.19 13.17 -5.72
C ALA A 13 -13.06 12.49 -4.34
N THR A 14 -12.79 13.28 -3.29
CA THR A 14 -12.68 12.79 -1.91
C THR A 14 -14.01 12.27 -1.38
N ILE A 15 -15.10 13.01 -1.56
CA ILE A 15 -16.43 12.60 -1.09
C ILE A 15 -16.89 11.35 -1.84
N THR A 16 -16.74 11.31 -3.16
CA THR A 16 -17.08 10.12 -3.96
C THR A 16 -16.30 8.89 -3.49
N SER A 17 -14.98 9.03 -3.26
CA SER A 17 -14.16 7.94 -2.73
C SER A 17 -14.63 7.46 -1.35
N ARG A 18 -15.01 8.39 -0.46
CA ARG A 18 -15.56 8.04 0.87
C ARG A 18 -16.91 7.33 0.78
N ILE A 19 -17.80 7.76 -0.09
CA ILE A 19 -19.11 7.12 -0.30
C ILE A 19 -18.91 5.70 -0.87
N LEU A 20 -18.03 5.54 -1.86
CA LEU A 20 -17.71 4.22 -2.42
C LEU A 20 -17.06 3.30 -1.36
N GLY A 21 -16.17 3.84 -0.53
CA GLY A 21 -15.60 3.12 0.61
C GLY A 21 -16.67 2.68 1.62
N PHE A 22 -17.62 3.56 1.94
CA PHE A 22 -18.74 3.22 2.82
C PHE A 22 -19.65 2.14 2.23
N ILE A 23 -19.95 2.22 0.93
CA ILE A 23 -20.73 1.19 0.23
C ILE A 23 -20.00 -0.16 0.26
N ARG A 24 -18.69 -0.17 0.01
CA ARG A 24 -17.85 -1.37 0.14
C ARG A 24 -17.99 -1.94 1.56
N ASP A 25 -17.82 -1.13 2.59
CA ASP A 25 -17.87 -1.60 3.97
C ASP A 25 -19.27 -2.14 4.34
N MET A 26 -20.35 -1.51 3.84
CA MET A 26 -21.73 -1.99 4.00
C MET A 26 -21.96 -3.35 3.30
N VAL A 27 -21.40 -3.53 2.10
CA VAL A 27 -21.45 -4.79 1.35
C VAL A 27 -20.71 -5.88 2.13
N PHE A 28 -19.50 -5.60 2.62
CA PHE A 28 -18.74 -6.55 3.44
C PHE A 28 -19.51 -6.95 4.71
N ALA A 29 -20.07 -5.97 5.43
CA ALA A 29 -20.85 -6.23 6.63
C ALA A 29 -22.12 -7.07 6.35
N ARG A 30 -22.77 -6.85 5.21
CA ARG A 30 -23.99 -7.58 4.84
C ARG A 30 -23.73 -9.03 4.44
N TYR A 31 -22.66 -9.30 3.69
CA TYR A 31 -22.39 -10.64 3.16
C TYR A 31 -21.54 -11.50 4.08
N PHE A 32 -20.55 -10.92 4.76
CA PHE A 32 -19.61 -11.67 5.61
C PHE A 32 -19.85 -11.48 7.11
N GLY A 33 -20.45 -10.35 7.50
CA GLY A 33 -20.74 -10.05 8.92
C GLY A 33 -19.48 -10.01 9.80
N ALA A 34 -19.71 -10.08 11.12
CA ALA A 34 -18.65 -10.28 12.10
C ALA A 34 -18.35 -11.79 12.20
N SER A 35 -17.44 -12.27 11.34
CA SER A 35 -17.01 -13.66 11.27
C SER A 35 -15.49 -13.77 11.28
N GLY A 36 -14.96 -14.94 11.64
CA GLY A 36 -13.53 -15.21 11.62
C GLY A 36 -12.91 -15.04 10.22
N GLU A 37 -13.68 -15.30 9.15
CA GLU A 37 -13.24 -15.08 7.78
C GLU A 37 -13.05 -13.58 7.47
N THR A 38 -13.97 -12.74 7.92
CA THR A 38 -13.86 -11.27 7.81
C THR A 38 -12.63 -10.76 8.55
N ASP A 39 -12.37 -11.27 9.76
CA ASP A 39 -11.21 -10.90 10.56
C ASP A 39 -9.89 -11.31 9.86
N ALA A 40 -9.84 -12.53 9.31
CA ALA A 40 -8.71 -13.04 8.56
C ALA A 40 -8.40 -12.15 7.34
N PHE A 41 -9.42 -11.76 6.59
CA PHE A 41 -9.31 -10.84 5.45
C PHE A 41 -8.82 -9.45 5.88
N PHE A 42 -9.41 -8.87 6.93
CA PHE A 42 -9.00 -7.54 7.39
C PHE A 42 -7.55 -7.51 7.85
N LEU A 43 -7.08 -8.56 8.53
CA LEU A 43 -5.66 -8.67 8.88
C LEU A 43 -4.77 -8.75 7.63
N ALA A 44 -5.09 -9.67 6.71
CA ALA A 44 -4.35 -9.88 5.47
C ALA A 44 -4.32 -8.62 4.58
N PHE A 45 -5.37 -7.79 4.63
CA PHE A 45 -5.43 -6.53 3.90
C PHE A 45 -4.71 -5.38 4.63
N LYS A 46 -4.71 -5.38 5.97
CA LYS A 46 -4.09 -4.31 6.77
C LYS A 46 -2.57 -4.31 6.67
N ILE A 47 -1.94 -5.49 6.59
CA ILE A 47 -0.47 -5.63 6.55
C ILE A 47 0.12 -4.93 5.30
N PRO A 48 -0.32 -5.23 4.05
CA PRO A 48 0.15 -4.52 2.86
C PRO A 48 -0.15 -3.01 2.91
N ASN A 49 -1.31 -2.61 3.46
CA ASN A 49 -1.68 -1.20 3.57
C ASN A 49 -0.78 -0.43 4.53
N PHE A 50 -0.33 -1.06 5.63
CA PHE A 50 0.65 -0.46 6.52
C PHE A 50 2.00 -0.27 5.81
N MET A 51 2.46 -1.27 5.04
CA MET A 51 3.67 -1.16 4.22
C MET A 51 3.55 -0.05 3.17
N ARG A 52 2.42 0.05 2.47
CA ARG A 52 2.12 1.13 1.52
C ARG A 52 2.27 2.51 2.16
N ARG A 53 1.79 2.69 3.38
CA ARG A 53 1.92 3.96 4.11
C ARG A 53 3.39 4.30 4.40
N LEU A 54 4.20 3.29 4.71
CA LEU A 54 5.63 3.45 4.98
C LEU A 54 6.41 3.81 3.71
N PHE A 55 6.21 3.06 2.61
CA PHE A 55 7.03 3.18 1.39
C PHE A 55 6.50 4.15 0.34
N ALA A 56 5.20 4.40 0.27
CA ALA A 56 4.59 5.14 -0.84
C ALA A 56 4.00 6.50 -0.44
N GLU A 57 3.27 6.59 0.69
CA GLU A 57 2.48 7.80 0.98
C GLU A 57 3.21 8.90 1.75
N GLY A 58 4.22 8.59 2.57
CA GLY A 58 4.76 9.54 3.55
C GLY A 58 6.26 9.77 3.49
N SER A 59 7.04 8.74 3.78
CA SER A 59 8.49 8.91 3.97
C SER A 59 9.23 9.16 2.66
N PHE A 60 8.85 8.44 1.59
CA PHE A 60 9.51 8.52 0.30
C PHE A 60 9.32 9.89 -0.36
N SER A 61 8.08 10.38 -0.48
CA SER A 61 7.80 11.68 -1.12
C SER A 61 8.44 12.86 -0.37
N LEU A 62 8.54 12.79 0.96
CA LEU A 62 9.21 13.81 1.76
C LEU A 62 10.71 13.91 1.47
N ALA A 63 11.38 12.77 1.23
CA ALA A 63 12.81 12.75 0.92
C ALA A 63 13.11 12.95 -0.57
N PHE A 64 12.28 12.38 -1.44
CA PHE A 64 12.51 12.34 -2.89
C PHE A 64 12.17 13.66 -3.59
N VAL A 65 11.04 14.30 -3.24
CA VAL A 65 10.56 15.51 -3.93
C VAL A 65 11.55 16.69 -3.83
N PRO A 66 12.17 16.97 -2.66
CA PRO A 66 13.18 18.02 -2.56
C PRO A 66 14.41 17.75 -3.45
N VAL A 67 14.96 16.53 -3.41
CA VAL A 67 16.13 16.13 -4.20
C VAL A 67 15.84 16.19 -5.70
N LEU A 68 14.66 15.69 -6.11
CA LEU A 68 14.21 15.79 -7.50
C LEU A 68 14.10 17.25 -7.96
N SER A 69 13.61 18.14 -7.10
CA SER A 69 13.45 19.57 -7.40
C SER A 69 14.80 20.27 -7.53
N GLU A 70 15.77 19.94 -6.68
CA GLU A 70 17.14 20.46 -6.74
C GLU A 70 17.86 20.03 -8.02
N VAL A 71 17.82 18.74 -8.37
CA VAL A 71 18.43 18.23 -9.60
C VAL A 71 17.74 18.82 -10.83
N ARG A 72 16.41 18.96 -10.81
CA ARG A 72 15.65 19.60 -11.90
C ARG A 72 16.02 21.07 -12.08
N ALA A 73 16.33 21.80 -11.00
CA ALA A 73 16.70 23.21 -11.05
C ALA A 73 18.04 23.46 -11.75
N THR A 74 18.94 22.46 -11.76
CA THR A 74 20.22 22.56 -12.48
C THR A 74 20.07 22.58 -14.01
N GLY A 75 18.91 22.15 -14.53
CA GLY A 75 18.64 22.06 -15.97
C GLY A 75 19.30 20.86 -16.67
N ASP A 76 20.09 20.06 -15.97
CA ASP A 76 20.74 18.87 -16.54
C ASP A 76 19.73 17.72 -16.65
N ARG A 77 19.24 17.50 -17.88
CA ARG A 77 18.33 16.41 -18.21
C ARG A 77 18.94 15.02 -18.01
N ARG A 78 20.27 14.87 -18.16
CA ARG A 78 20.95 13.59 -17.96
C ARG A 78 21.00 13.25 -16.48
N ALA A 79 21.44 14.20 -15.64
CA ALA A 79 21.44 14.03 -14.19
C ALA A 79 20.04 13.75 -13.62
N LEU A 80 19.01 14.44 -14.15
CA LEU A 80 17.63 14.20 -13.75
C LEU A 80 17.16 12.78 -14.09
N ARG A 81 17.45 12.31 -15.31
CA ARG A 81 17.07 10.97 -15.73
C ARG A 81 17.83 9.90 -14.94
N ASP A 82 19.12 10.11 -14.72
CA ASP A 82 19.96 9.19 -13.95
C ASP A 82 19.47 9.04 -12.51
N LEU A 83 19.07 10.14 -11.86
CA LEU A 83 18.45 10.11 -10.53
C LEU A 83 17.15 9.28 -10.54
N ILE A 84 16.25 9.53 -11.49
CA ILE A 84 14.97 8.82 -11.58
C ILE A 84 15.20 7.33 -11.83
N ASP A 85 16.08 6.97 -12.77
CA ASP A 85 16.36 5.58 -13.13
C ASP A 85 16.97 4.81 -11.93
N HIS A 86 17.91 5.42 -11.21
CA HIS A 86 18.51 4.81 -10.01
C HIS A 86 17.50 4.66 -8.88
N VAL A 87 16.70 5.68 -8.59
CA VAL A 87 15.71 5.63 -7.51
C VAL A 87 14.60 4.63 -7.85
N ALA A 88 14.08 4.65 -9.08
CA ALA A 88 13.06 3.70 -9.53
C ALA A 88 13.57 2.27 -9.52
N GLY A 89 14.77 2.02 -10.05
CA GLY A 89 15.37 0.69 -10.08
C GLY A 89 15.64 0.14 -8.67
N THR A 90 16.19 0.98 -7.78
CA THR A 90 16.47 0.59 -6.39
C THR A 90 15.18 0.32 -5.61
N LEU A 91 14.18 1.21 -5.73
CA LEU A 91 12.88 1.02 -5.08
C LEU A 91 12.17 -0.25 -5.60
N ALA A 92 12.17 -0.45 -6.92
CA ALA A 92 11.59 -1.65 -7.54
C ALA A 92 12.27 -2.94 -7.05
N ALA A 93 13.61 -2.95 -6.98
CA ALA A 93 14.37 -4.10 -6.49
C ALA A 93 14.06 -4.41 -5.02
N ILE A 94 14.03 -3.39 -4.17
CA ILE A 94 13.67 -3.53 -2.75
C ILE A 94 12.24 -4.07 -2.61
N LEU A 95 11.28 -3.49 -3.34
CA LEU A 95 9.88 -3.90 -3.27
C LEU A 95 9.67 -5.31 -3.84
N LEU A 96 10.40 -5.71 -4.88
CA LEU A 96 10.38 -7.08 -5.42
C LEU A 96 10.88 -8.09 -4.38
N ALA A 97 12.03 -7.82 -3.77
CA ALA A 97 12.58 -8.66 -2.72
C ALA A 97 11.63 -8.75 -1.52
N LEU A 98 11.11 -7.60 -1.06
CA LEU A 98 10.15 -7.53 0.04
C LEU A 98 8.86 -8.29 -0.28
N THR A 99 8.36 -8.16 -1.51
CA THR A 99 7.16 -8.87 -1.97
C THR A 99 7.39 -10.38 -2.00
N ALA A 100 8.50 -10.83 -2.57
CA ALA A 100 8.85 -12.25 -2.61
C ALA A 100 8.98 -12.84 -1.19
N VAL A 101 9.68 -12.14 -0.29
CA VAL A 101 9.81 -12.56 1.10
C VAL A 101 8.45 -12.56 1.80
N GLY A 102 7.62 -11.53 1.62
CA GLY A 102 6.31 -11.45 2.26
C GLY A 102 5.33 -12.53 1.80
N VAL A 103 5.37 -12.92 0.52
CA VAL A 103 4.55 -14.02 -0.02
C VAL A 103 5.05 -15.37 0.48
N LEU A 104 6.36 -15.63 0.43
CA LEU A 104 6.93 -16.91 0.87
C LEU A 104 6.80 -17.10 2.39
N ALA A 105 7.04 -16.03 3.15
CA ALA A 105 6.98 -16.00 4.61
C ALA A 105 5.60 -15.57 5.15
N ALA A 106 4.53 -15.59 4.34
CA ALA A 106 3.22 -15.10 4.74
C ALA A 106 2.71 -15.67 6.09
N PRO A 107 2.84 -16.98 6.39
CA PRO A 107 2.46 -17.51 7.70
C PRO A 107 3.27 -16.90 8.86
N ALA A 108 4.57 -16.68 8.66
CA ALA A 108 5.42 -16.04 9.67
C ALA A 108 5.04 -14.56 9.86
N VAL A 109 4.70 -13.85 8.78
CA VAL A 109 4.20 -12.48 8.87
C VAL A 109 2.90 -12.45 9.67
N VAL A 110 1.93 -13.31 9.36
CA VAL A 110 0.67 -13.39 10.12
C VAL A 110 0.93 -13.75 11.59
N ALA A 111 1.89 -14.64 11.88
CA ALA A 111 2.24 -14.99 13.26
C ALA A 111 2.77 -13.80 14.08
N VAL A 112 3.47 -12.84 13.44
CA VAL A 112 3.92 -11.61 14.10
C VAL A 112 2.75 -10.66 14.39
N PHE A 113 1.79 -10.54 13.48
CA PHE A 113 0.67 -9.61 13.63
C PHE A 113 -0.52 -10.17 14.41
N ALA A 114 -0.69 -11.49 14.44
CA ALA A 114 -1.75 -12.21 15.16
C ALA A 114 -1.22 -13.48 15.85
N PRO A 115 -0.29 -13.35 16.80
CA PRO A 115 0.31 -14.51 17.48
C PRO A 115 -0.73 -15.35 18.23
N GLY A 116 -1.79 -14.72 18.76
CA GLY A 116 -2.87 -15.44 19.43
C GLY A 116 -3.57 -16.46 18.55
N TRP A 117 -3.73 -16.19 17.24
CA TRP A 117 -4.35 -17.16 16.33
C TRP A 117 -3.49 -18.40 16.12
N LEU A 118 -2.17 -18.24 16.15
CA LEU A 118 -1.24 -19.36 16.06
C LEU A 118 -1.24 -20.17 17.37
N ILE A 119 -1.19 -19.50 18.52
CA ILE A 119 -1.14 -20.14 19.84
C ILE A 119 -2.43 -20.92 20.13
N ASP A 120 -3.58 -20.33 19.79
CA ASP A 120 -4.90 -20.93 20.05
C ASP A 120 -5.33 -21.94 18.96
N GLY A 121 -4.50 -22.18 17.94
CA GLY A 121 -4.80 -23.14 16.86
C GLY A 121 -5.99 -22.73 15.98
N ARG A 122 -6.20 -21.43 15.80
CA ARG A 122 -7.36 -20.86 15.12
C ARG A 122 -7.30 -21.06 13.60
N PRO A 123 -8.39 -21.50 12.94
CA PRO A 123 -8.42 -21.70 11.49
C PRO A 123 -8.18 -20.42 10.68
N GLU A 124 -8.49 -19.26 11.26
CA GLU A 124 -8.30 -17.92 10.66
C GLU A 124 -6.83 -17.63 10.35
N PHE A 125 -5.89 -18.26 11.06
CA PHE A 125 -4.45 -18.07 10.84
C PHE A 125 -4.04 -18.45 9.41
N TRP A 126 -4.39 -19.66 8.98
CA TRP A 126 -4.02 -20.17 7.66
C TRP A 126 -4.76 -19.44 6.55
N LEU A 127 -6.05 -19.15 6.77
CA LEU A 127 -6.85 -18.36 5.85
C LEU A 127 -6.25 -16.96 5.62
N SER A 128 -5.84 -16.29 6.70
CA SER A 128 -5.21 -14.98 6.60
C SER A 128 -3.84 -15.06 5.91
N ALA A 129 -3.05 -16.11 6.15
CA ALA A 129 -1.78 -16.31 5.47
C ALA A 129 -1.96 -16.50 3.95
N ASP A 130 -2.96 -17.27 3.53
CA ASP A 130 -3.27 -17.47 2.10
C ASP A 130 -3.80 -16.19 1.45
N MET A 131 -4.70 -15.47 2.13
CA MET A 131 -5.13 -14.16 1.66
C MET A 131 -3.97 -13.17 1.58
N LEU A 132 -3.04 -13.20 2.54
CA LEU A 132 -1.87 -12.34 2.54
C LEU A 132 -0.98 -12.61 1.32
N ARG A 133 -0.77 -13.87 0.92
CA ARG A 133 -0.02 -14.20 -0.30
C ARG A 133 -0.59 -13.53 -1.54
N ILE A 134 -1.92 -13.39 -1.60
CA ILE A 134 -2.63 -12.76 -2.72
C ILE A 134 -2.58 -11.24 -2.61
N THR A 135 -2.74 -10.68 -1.41
CA THR A 135 -2.79 -9.22 -1.22
C THR A 135 -1.41 -8.57 -1.16
N PHE A 136 -0.37 -9.28 -0.75
CA PHE A 136 0.96 -8.68 -0.55
C PHE A 136 1.59 -8.08 -1.82
N PRO A 137 1.49 -8.70 -3.02
CA PRO A 137 2.00 -8.11 -4.26
C PRO A 137 1.45 -6.72 -4.60
N TYR A 138 0.33 -6.32 -4.01
CA TYR A 138 -0.20 -4.96 -4.10
C TYR A 138 0.83 -3.88 -3.73
N ILE A 139 1.73 -4.14 -2.75
CA ILE A 139 2.70 -3.14 -2.28
C ILE A 139 3.66 -2.70 -3.39
N LEU A 140 4.05 -3.63 -4.27
CA LEU A 140 4.94 -3.37 -5.39
C LEU A 140 4.28 -2.41 -6.37
N LEU A 141 3.05 -2.73 -6.77
CA LEU A 141 2.31 -1.99 -7.78
C LEU A 141 1.98 -0.57 -7.30
N ILE A 142 1.46 -0.45 -6.08
CA ILE A 142 1.00 0.84 -5.57
C ILE A 142 2.16 1.80 -5.28
N SER A 143 3.31 1.28 -4.83
CA SER A 143 4.47 2.12 -4.53
C SER A 143 5.17 2.60 -5.82
N LEU A 144 5.22 1.76 -6.86
CA LEU A 144 5.73 2.17 -8.16
C LEU A 144 4.80 3.18 -8.84
N THR A 145 3.49 3.04 -8.67
CA THR A 145 2.51 4.04 -9.16
C THR A 145 2.70 5.37 -8.43
N ALA A 146 2.93 5.36 -7.12
CA ALA A 146 3.20 6.57 -6.35
C ALA A 146 4.49 7.29 -6.78
N LEU A 147 5.51 6.54 -7.22
CA LEU A 147 6.72 7.11 -7.82
C LEU A 147 6.45 7.75 -9.20
N ALA A 148 5.57 7.15 -10.00
CA ALA A 148 5.25 7.62 -11.35
C ALA A 148 4.45 8.95 -11.37
N GLY A 149 3.70 9.24 -10.29
CA GLY A 149 2.92 10.48 -10.11
C GLY A 149 1.43 10.29 -10.35
#